data_AF-A0A435XMV1-F1
#
_entry.id   AF-A0A435XMV1-F1
#
_cell.length_a   1.000
_cell.length_b   1.000
_cell.length_c   1.000
_cell.angle_alpha   90.00
_cell.angle_beta   90.00
_cell.angle_gamma   90.00
#
_symmetry.space_group_name_H-M   'P 1'
#
loop_
_entity.id
_entity.type
_entity.pdbx_description
1 polymer ?
#
loop_
_entity_poly.entity_id
_entity_poly.type
_entity_poly.pdbx_seq_one_letter_code
_entity_poly.pdbx_strand_id
1 'polypeptide(L)'
;MKSWSPYALLVVAAIALDQWIKHLVETGLAFQEKLDLVPFLALFRTYNTGIAFSMFSSFGDTGLIVISLAVVAFVLFLATRIAPSQILARTGFALIVG
;
A
#
# COMPACT_ATOMS: atom_id res chain seq x y z
N MET A 1 -0.02 -24.08 -16.67
CA MET A 1 0.05 -22.63 -16.34
C MET A 1 0.30 -22.49 -14.85
N LYS A 2 1.36 -21.80 -14.40
CA LYS A 2 1.60 -21.61 -12.96
C LYS A 2 0.56 -20.62 -12.41
N SER A 3 -0.18 -21.02 -11.39
CA SER A 3 -1.33 -20.26 -10.87
C SER A 3 -0.93 -18.88 -10.33
N TRP A 4 -1.82 -17.90 -10.47
CA TRP A 4 -1.70 -16.58 -9.83
C TRP A 4 -2.17 -16.56 -8.38
N SER A 5 -2.82 -17.63 -7.90
CA SER A 5 -3.36 -17.75 -6.53
C SER A 5 -2.42 -17.31 -5.40
N PRO A 6 -1.13 -17.71 -5.34
CA PRO A 6 -0.27 -17.28 -4.23
C PRO A 6 -0.03 -15.76 -4.21
N TYR A 7 0.00 -15.13 -5.39
CA TYR A 7 0.20 -13.68 -5.49
C TYR A 7 -1.08 -12.92 -5.13
N ALA A 8 -2.25 -13.44 -5.50
CA ALA A 8 -3.53 -12.88 -5.07
C ALA A 8 -3.71 -12.98 -3.55
N LEU A 9 -3.31 -14.11 -2.94
CA LEU A 9 -3.31 -14.25 -1.49
C LEU A 9 -2.34 -13.27 -0.81
N LEU A 10 -1.18 -13.03 -1.42
CA LEU A 10 -0.24 -12.02 -0.93
C LEU A 10 -0.83 -10.61 -0.97
N VAL A 11 -1.53 -10.22 -2.05
CA VAL A 11 -2.24 -8.93 -2.14
C VAL A 11 -3.26 -8.81 -1.01
N VAL A 12 -4.11 -9.82 -0.81
CA VAL A 12 -5.14 -9.79 0.24
C VAL A 12 -4.50 -9.70 1.63
N ALA A 13 -3.41 -10.43 1.87
CA ALA A 13 -2.70 -10.39 3.13
C ALA A 13 -2.06 -9.01 3.40
N ALA A 14 -1.46 -8.39 2.38
CA ALA A 14 -0.88 -7.05 2.48
C ALA A 14 -1.94 -6.00 2.83
N ILE A 15 -3.07 -6.00 2.11
CA ILE A 15 -4.20 -5.09 2.37
C ILE A 15 -4.76 -5.30 3.78
N ALA A 16 -4.98 -6.57 4.17
CA ALA A 16 -5.51 -6.87 5.50
C ALA A 16 -4.57 -6.40 6.62
N LEU A 17 -3.26 -6.59 6.44
CA LEU A 17 -2.25 -6.15 7.40
C LEU A 17 -2.18 -4.62 7.48
N ASP A 18 -2.17 -3.93 6.34
CA ASP A 18 -2.18 -2.46 6.27
C ASP A 18 -3.40 -1.87 6.99
N GLN A 19 -4.59 -2.36 6.66
CA GLN A 19 -5.84 -1.87 7.26
C GLN A 19 -5.93 -2.20 8.75
N TRP A 20 -5.47 -3.37 9.18
CA TRP A 20 -5.40 -3.71 10.60
C TRP A 20 -4.44 -2.77 11.34
N ILE A 21 -3.22 -2.54 10.83
CA ILE A 21 -2.27 -1.63 11.48
C ILE A 21 -2.83 -0.21 11.54
N LYS A 22 -3.45 0.29 10.46
CA LYS A 22 -4.13 1.59 10.47
C LYS A 22 -5.21 1.67 11.53
N HIS A 23 -6.03 0.63 11.67
CA HIS A 23 -7.05 0.58 12.72
C HIS A 23 -6.44 0.64 14.14
N LEU A 24 -5.34 -0.09 14.39
CA LEU A 24 -4.64 -0.03 15.68
C LEU A 24 -4.05 1.37 15.94
N VAL A 25 -3.48 2.02 14.92
CA VAL A 25 -2.93 3.38 15.04
C VAL A 25 -4.03 4.41 15.29
N GLU A 26 -5.15 4.33 14.56
CA GLU A 26 -6.28 5.26 14.72
C GLU A 26 -6.93 5.19 16.10
N THR A 27 -7.02 3.99 16.67
CA THR A 27 -7.68 3.75 17.97
C THR A 27 -6.73 3.80 19.16
N GLY A 28 -5.43 3.56 18.94
CA GLY A 28 -4.44 3.42 20.01
C GLY A 28 -3.49 4.61 20.20
N LEU A 29 -3.27 5.46 19.18
CA LEU A 29 -2.32 6.57 19.26
C LEU A 29 -3.01 7.94 19.25
N ALA A 30 -2.47 8.87 20.05
CA ALA A 30 -2.87 10.26 19.99
C ALA A 30 -2.40 10.93 18.68
N PHE A 31 -3.13 11.97 18.22
CA PHE A 31 -2.84 12.61 16.94
C PHE A 31 -1.56 13.45 17.04
N GLN A 32 -0.64 13.26 16.11
CA GLN A 32 0.65 13.97 16.04
C GLN A 32 1.53 13.89 17.29
N GLU A 33 1.25 12.93 18.18
CA GLU A 33 2.10 12.66 19.34
C GLU A 33 3.09 11.53 19.04
N LYS A 34 4.32 11.73 19.52
CA LYS A 34 5.43 10.80 19.32
C LYS A 34 5.34 9.64 20.30
N LEU A 35 5.31 8.41 19.79
CA LEU A 35 5.52 7.21 20.59
C LEU A 35 6.88 6.60 20.26
N ASP A 36 7.86 6.77 21.15
CA ASP A 36 9.19 6.19 21.01
C ASP A 36 9.16 4.65 21.13
N LEU A 37 9.72 3.95 20.13
CA LEU A 37 9.89 2.48 20.16
C LEU A 37 11.32 2.10 20.52
N VAL A 38 12.28 2.62 19.76
CA VAL A 38 13.73 2.45 19.95
C VAL A 38 14.43 3.77 19.60
N PRO A 39 15.72 3.98 19.94
CA PRO A 39 16.36 5.31 19.87
C PRO A 39 16.31 6.05 18.52
N PHE A 40 16.04 5.36 17.41
CA PHE A 40 15.96 5.94 16.07
C PHE A 40 14.59 5.76 15.40
N LEU A 41 13.62 5.11 16.06
CA LEU A 41 12.31 4.80 15.49
C LEU A 41 11.19 5.14 16.48
N ALA A 42 10.25 5.95 15.99
CA ALA A 42 9.04 6.31 16.70
C ALA A 42 7.83 6.15 15.79
N LEU A 43 6.66 5.96 16.39
CA LEU A 43 5.38 5.93 15.71
C LEU A 43 4.65 7.25 15.88
N PHE A 44 3.88 7.63 14.86
CA PHE A 44 2.98 8.77 14.86
C PHE A 44 1.67 8.40 14.17
N ARG A 45 0.56 8.87 14.73
CA ARG A 45 -0.69 8.99 13.96
C ARG A 45 -0.66 10.32 13.21
N THR A 46 -0.58 10.25 11.88
CA THR A 46 -0.58 11.41 10.99
C THR A 46 -1.43 11.14 9.76
N TYR A 47 -1.95 12.20 9.16
CA TYR A 47 -2.75 12.12 7.94
C TYR A 47 -2.02 12.81 6.80
N ASN A 48 -1.77 12.05 5.75
CA ASN A 48 -1.22 12.57 4.51
C ASN A 48 -2.36 12.77 3.51
N THR A 49 -2.68 14.02 3.21
CA THR A 49 -3.76 14.40 2.29
C THR A 49 -3.34 14.42 0.81
N GLY A 50 -2.10 14.01 0.52
CA GLY A 50 -1.58 13.85 -0.84
C GLY A 50 -0.88 12.49 -1.01
N ILE A 51 -0.02 12.39 -2.02
CA ILE A 51 0.82 11.20 -2.27
C ILE A 51 2.15 11.36 -1.52
N ALA A 52 3.31 11.30 -2.16
CA ALA A 52 4.59 11.56 -1.51
C ALA A 52 4.80 13.08 -1.38
N PHE A 53 5.32 13.54 -0.23
CA PHE A 53 5.59 14.96 0.04
C PHE A 53 4.39 15.89 -0.23
N SER A 54 3.18 15.41 0.09
CA SER A 54 1.91 16.12 -0.16
C SER A 54 1.66 16.48 -1.62
N MET A 55 2.30 15.80 -2.57
CA MET A 55 2.06 15.98 -4.00
C MET A 55 0.58 15.69 -4.31
N PHE A 56 -0.05 16.53 -5.13
CA PHE A 56 -1.48 16.48 -5.47
C PHE A 56 -2.44 16.63 -4.28
N SER A 57 -2.04 17.24 -3.16
CA SER A 57 -2.94 17.50 -2.02
C SER A 57 -4.17 18.34 -2.36
N SER A 58 -4.11 19.14 -3.43
CA SER A 58 -5.25 19.95 -3.91
C SER A 58 -6.30 19.14 -4.69
N PHE A 59 -6.04 17.88 -5.05
CA PHE A 59 -6.96 17.07 -5.85
C PHE A 59 -8.09 16.46 -5.02
N GLY A 60 -7.97 16.50 -3.68
CA GLY A 60 -8.90 15.89 -2.76
C GLY A 60 -8.97 14.36 -2.88
N ASP A 61 -9.73 13.75 -1.98
CA ASP A 61 -9.78 12.29 -1.83
C ASP A 61 -10.21 11.60 -3.13
N THR A 62 -11.25 12.10 -3.79
CA THR A 62 -11.76 11.53 -5.05
C THR A 62 -10.70 11.52 -6.15
N GLY A 63 -9.94 12.61 -6.31
CA GLY A 63 -8.89 12.70 -7.31
C GLY A 63 -7.75 11.71 -7.04
N LEU A 64 -7.36 11.59 -5.77
CA LEU A 64 -6.33 10.64 -5.35
C LEU A 64 -6.76 9.18 -5.52
N ILE A 65 -8.03 8.86 -5.26
CA ILE A 65 -8.60 7.53 -5.51
C ILE A 65 -8.53 7.19 -7.00
N VAL A 66 -8.94 8.10 -7.89
CA VAL A 66 -8.89 7.88 -9.34
C VAL A 66 -7.45 7.62 -9.82
N ILE A 67 -6.49 8.42 -9.35
CA ILE A 67 -5.06 8.23 -9.67
C ILE A 67 -4.58 6.86 -9.18
N SER A 68 -4.91 6.49 -7.94
CA SER A 68 -4.50 5.21 -7.37
C SER A 68 -5.06 4.03 -8.16
N LEU A 69 -6.34 4.09 -8.54
CA LEU A 69 -6.97 3.06 -9.38
C LEU A 69 -6.32 2.97 -10.77
N ALA A 70 -5.97 4.11 -11.38
CA ALA A 70 -5.27 4.13 -12.66
C ALA A 70 -3.88 3.48 -12.57
N VAL A 71 -3.12 3.77 -11.51
CA VAL A 71 -1.82 3.13 -11.25
C VAL A 71 -1.98 1.63 -11.01
N VAL A 72 -2.92 1.20 -10.17
CA VAL A 72 -3.19 -0.21 -9.92
C VAL A 72 -3.56 -0.95 -11.22
N ALA A 73 -4.45 -0.37 -12.05
CA ALA A 73 -4.82 -0.95 -13.33
C ALA A 73 -3.61 -1.10 -14.27
N PHE A 74 -2.73 -0.09 -14.32
CA PHE A 74 -1.51 -0.14 -15.11
C PHE A 74 -0.52 -1.20 -14.60
N VAL A 75 -0.32 -1.30 -13.29
CA VAL A 75 0.55 -2.29 -12.64
C VAL A 75 0.02 -3.71 -12.87
N LEU A 76 -1.29 -3.93 -12.75
CA LEU A 76 -1.93 -5.21 -13.06
C LEU A 76 -1.76 -5.58 -14.54
N PHE A 77 -1.92 -4.61 -15.45
CA PHE A 77 -1.64 -4.82 -16.87
C PHE A 77 -0.20 -5.29 -17.09
N LEU A 78 0.79 -4.64 -16.49
CA LEU A 78 2.19 -5.06 -16.57
C LEU A 78 2.40 -6.45 -15.98
N ALA A 79 1.76 -6.77 -14.86
CA ALA A 79 1.84 -8.09 -14.22
C ALA A 79 1.39 -9.22 -15.16
N THR A 80 0.37 -9.00 -16.00
CA THR A 80 -0.09 -10.01 -16.98
C THR A 80 0.98 -10.36 -18.02
N ARG A 81 1.99 -9.51 -18.23
CA ARG A 81 3.07 -9.71 -19.21
C ARG A 81 4.25 -10.53 -18.65
N ILE A 82 4.24 -10.84 -17.35
CA ILE A 82 5.35 -11.49 -16.67
C ILE A 82 5.29 -13.02 -16.81
N ALA A 83 6.40 -13.62 -17.22
CA ALA A 83 6.49 -15.06 -17.41
C ALA A 83 6.29 -15.83 -16.08
N PRO A 84 5.70 -17.04 -16.09
CA PRO A 84 5.46 -17.81 -14.85
C PRO A 84 6.71 -18.24 -14.08
N SER A 85 7.88 -18.21 -14.71
CA SER A 85 9.18 -18.46 -14.07
C SER A 85 9.72 -17.26 -13.29
N GLN A 86 9.25 -16.04 -13.58
CA GLN A 86 9.74 -14.79 -12.99
C GLN A 86 9.05 -14.51 -11.64
N ILE A 87 9.30 -15.38 -10.66
CA ILE A 87 8.65 -15.36 -9.34
C ILE A 87 8.90 -14.04 -8.61
N LEU A 88 10.14 -13.53 -8.65
CA LEU A 88 10.50 -12.28 -7.98
C LEU A 88 9.71 -11.08 -8.54
N ALA A 89 9.61 -10.98 -9.86
CA ALA A 89 8.83 -9.92 -10.50
C ALA A 89 7.35 -10.00 -10.14
N ARG A 90 6.74 -11.19 -10.20
CA ARG A 90 5.33 -11.39 -9.81
C ARG A 90 5.06 -11.07 -8.35
N THR A 91 6.01 -11.37 -7.47
CA THR A 91 5.96 -11.01 -6.05
C THR A 91 6.01 -9.49 -5.88
N GLY A 92 6.91 -8.81 -6.61
CA GLY A 92 6.99 -7.35 -6.61
C GLY A 92 5.69 -6.69 -7.09
N PHE A 93 5.09 -7.17 -8.19
CA PHE A 93 3.80 -6.67 -8.66
C PHE A 93 2.68 -6.86 -7.62
N ALA A 94 2.64 -8.02 -6.94
CA ALA A 94 1.67 -8.26 -5.88
C ALA A 94 1.83 -7.27 -4.71
N LEU A 95 3.07 -6.99 -4.28
CA LEU A 95 3.36 -6.05 -3.19
C LEU A 95 3.18 -4.57 -3.57
N ILE A 96 3.18 -4.22 -4.86
CA ILE A 96 2.84 -2.86 -5.31
C ILE A 96 1.32 -2.66 -5.31
N VAL A 97 0.55 -3.72 -5.59
CA VAL A 97 -0.91 -3.66 -5.66
C VAL A 97 -1.57 -3.75 -4.29
N GLY A 98 -1.06 -4.64 -3.42
CA GLY A 98 -1.56 -4.81 -2.06
C GLY A 98 -0.90 -3.85 -1.09
#